data_AF-A0A0J8RKA3-F1
#
_entry.id   AF-A0A0J8RKA3-F1
#
_cell.length_a   1.000
_cell.length_b   1.000
_cell.length_c   1.000
_cell.angle_alpha   90.00
_cell.angle_beta   90.00
_cell.angle_gamma   90.00
#
_symmetry.space_group_name_H-M   'P 1'
#
loop_
_entity.id
_entity.type
_entity.pdbx_description
1 polymer ?
#
loop_
_entity_poly.entity_id
_entity_poly.type
_entity_poly.pdbx_seq_one_letter_code
_entity_poly.pdbx_strand_id
1 'polypeptide(L)'
;MSTHPNAPKRGLSAYMFFAKEQRENVREENPGISFGQVGKLLGERWKALSDKQRAPYEEKAAADEKRYEDEKANYNAHEDDEESA
;
A
#
# COMPACT_ATOMS: atom_id res chain seq x y z
N MET A 1 21.93 6.62 -0.89
CA MET A 1 20.54 6.94 -1.29
C MET A 1 19.89 7.69 -0.15
N SER A 2 19.86 9.03 -0.24
CA SER A 2 19.28 9.89 0.78
C SER A 2 17.76 9.75 0.77
N THR A 3 17.22 9.03 1.74
CA THR A 3 15.81 9.09 2.10
C THR A 3 15.58 10.41 2.81
N HIS A 4 14.91 11.36 2.17
CA HIS A 4 14.44 12.57 2.83
C HIS A 4 13.57 12.15 4.03
N PRO A 5 13.95 12.51 5.28
CA PRO A 5 13.31 12.00 6.50
C PRO A 5 11.84 12.43 6.66
N ASN A 6 11.38 13.39 5.85
CA ASN A 6 10.05 13.98 5.94
C ASN A 6 9.13 13.66 4.74
N ALA A 7 9.60 12.88 3.76
CA ALA A 7 8.77 12.55 2.60
C ALA A 7 7.55 11.72 3.01
N PRO A 8 6.32 12.11 2.59
CA PRO A 8 5.11 11.41 2.99
C PRO A 8 5.12 10.00 2.42
N LYS A 9 4.71 9.06 3.27
CA LYS A 9 4.73 7.65 2.91
C LYS A 9 3.69 7.40 1.83
N ARG A 10 4.12 6.83 0.70
CA ARG A 10 3.24 6.53 -0.44
C ARG A 10 1.96 5.83 0.01
N GLY A 11 0.84 6.28 -0.56
CA GLY A 11 -0.47 5.66 -0.37
C GLY A 11 -0.42 4.17 -0.70
N LEU A 12 -1.14 3.39 0.10
CA LEU A 12 -1.27 1.95 -0.07
C LEU A 12 -2.28 1.65 -1.17
N SER A 13 -1.91 0.80 -2.14
CA SER A 13 -2.84 0.36 -3.17
C SER A 13 -3.84 -0.68 -2.65
N ALA A 14 -4.91 -0.92 -3.41
CA ALA A 14 -5.95 -1.90 -3.05
C ALA A 14 -5.35 -3.30 -2.79
N TYR A 15 -4.39 -3.69 -3.63
CA TYR A 15 -3.62 -4.92 -3.44
C TYR A 15 -2.83 -4.93 -2.13
N MET A 16 -2.24 -3.80 -1.71
CA MET A 16 -1.51 -3.75 -0.44
C MET A 16 -2.43 -3.90 0.77
N PHE A 17 -3.62 -3.30 0.74
CA PHE A 17 -4.62 -3.51 1.80
C PHE A 17 -5.05 -4.99 1.87
N PHE A 18 -5.37 -5.57 0.72
CA PHE A 18 -5.69 -6.99 0.62
C PHE A 18 -4.54 -7.88 1.10
N ALA A 19 -3.32 -7.63 0.64
CA ALA A 19 -2.14 -8.39 1.01
C ALA A 19 -1.85 -8.27 2.51
N LYS A 20 -2.07 -7.11 3.13
CA LYS A 20 -1.87 -6.92 4.58
C LYS A 20 -2.84 -7.78 5.40
N GLU A 21 -4.12 -7.79 5.04
CA GLU A 21 -5.15 -8.61 5.71
C GLU A 21 -4.95 -10.11 5.43
N GLN A 22 -4.62 -10.49 4.20
CA GLN A 22 -4.51 -11.89 3.80
C GLN A 22 -3.16 -12.51 4.10
N ARG A 23 -2.10 -11.72 4.32
CA ARG A 23 -0.76 -12.25 4.62
C ARG A 23 -0.75 -13.09 5.89
N GLU A 24 -1.44 -12.65 6.95
CA GLU A 24 -1.57 -13.45 8.17
C GLU A 24 -2.36 -14.73 7.90
N ASN A 25 -3.54 -14.62 7.28
CA ASN A 25 -4.34 -15.78 6.88
C ASN A 25 -3.53 -16.82 6.08
N VAL A 26 -2.83 -16.38 5.02
CA VAL A 26 -2.01 -17.28 4.19
C VAL A 26 -0.89 -17.93 4.99
N ARG A 27 -0.28 -17.22 5.94
CA ARG A 27 0.79 -17.73 6.80
C ARG A 27 0.27 -18.70 7.87
N GLU A 28 -0.94 -18.48 8.36
CA GLU A 28 -1.62 -19.38 9.30
C GLU A 28 -2.10 -20.66 8.59
N GLU A 29 -2.66 -20.54 7.38
CA GLU A 29 -3.04 -21.68 6.54
C GLU A 29 -1.83 -22.48 6.06
N ASN A 30 -0.68 -21.82 5.87
CA ASN A 30 0.55 -22.42 5.37
C ASN A 30 1.72 -22.14 6.33
N PRO A 31 1.77 -22.79 7.50
CA PRO A 31 2.85 -22.58 8.44
C PRO A 31 4.19 -23.01 7.81
N GLY A 32 5.18 -22.12 7.84
CA GLY A 32 6.55 -22.40 7.39
C GLY A 32 6.88 -22.03 5.94
N ILE A 33 5.94 -21.45 5.17
CA ILE A 33 6.26 -20.95 3.82
C ILE A 33 7.03 -19.63 3.86
N SER A 34 7.88 -19.42 2.87
CA SER A 34 8.70 -18.20 2.77
C SER A 34 7.85 -16.97 2.39
N PHE A 35 8.31 -15.78 2.74
CA PHE A 35 7.65 -14.52 2.36
C PHE A 35 7.42 -14.40 0.84
N GLY A 36 8.36 -14.90 0.03
CA GLY A 36 8.21 -14.92 -1.43
C GLY A 36 7.06 -15.81 -1.91
N GLN A 37 6.84 -16.96 -1.25
CA GLN A 37 5.70 -17.84 -1.54
C GLN A 37 4.38 -17.20 -1.10
N VAL A 38 4.35 -16.57 0.07
CA VAL A 38 3.17 -15.81 0.53
C VAL A 38 2.79 -14.74 -0.51
N GLY A 39 3.77 -13.98 -1.01
CA GLY A 39 3.54 -12.97 -2.04
C GLY A 39 2.96 -13.54 -3.34
N LYS A 40 3.44 -14.71 -3.78
CA LYS A 40 2.87 -15.41 -4.95
C LYS A 40 1.41 -15.81 -4.72
N LEU A 41 1.11 -16.47 -3.60
CA LEU A 41 -0.25 -16.88 -3.23
C LEU A 41 -1.20 -15.69 -3.13
N LEU A 42 -0.76 -14.58 -2.52
CA LEU A 42 -1.55 -13.35 -2.44
C LEU A 42 -1.82 -12.75 -3.82
N GLY A 43 -0.82 -12.72 -4.71
CA GLY A 43 -1.00 -12.27 -6.09
C GLY A 43 -2.01 -13.12 -6.87
N GLU A 44 -1.97 -14.44 -6.69
CA GLU A 44 -2.93 -15.36 -7.29
C GLU A 44 -4.35 -15.16 -6.72
N ARG A 45 -4.48 -15.06 -5.39
CA ARG A 45 -5.78 -14.79 -4.74
C ARG A 45 -6.35 -13.45 -5.20
N TRP A 46 -5.54 -12.40 -5.29
CA TRP A 46 -5.97 -11.09 -5.76
C TRP A 46 -6.49 -11.13 -7.21
N LYS A 47 -5.78 -11.83 -8.10
CA LYS A 47 -6.24 -12.04 -9.49
C LYS A 47 -7.51 -12.89 -9.58
N ALA A 48 -7.71 -13.79 -8.62
CA ALA A 48 -8.92 -14.59 -8.52
C ALA A 48 -10.12 -13.84 -7.91
N LEU A 49 -9.91 -12.69 -7.26
CA LEU A 49 -10.99 -11.87 -6.73
C LEU A 49 -11.80 -11.23 -7.86
N SER A 50 -13.12 -11.27 -7.71
CA SER A 50 -14.04 -10.50 -8.55
C SER A 50 -13.97 -9.00 -8.24
N ASP A 51 -14.41 -8.15 -9.17
CA ASP A 51 -14.46 -6.69 -8.96
C ASP A 51 -15.28 -6.31 -7.71
N LYS A 52 -16.34 -7.06 -7.40
CA LYS A 52 -17.13 -6.84 -6.18
C LYS A 52 -16.33 -7.10 -4.89
N GLN A 53 -15.41 -8.05 -4.91
CA GLN A 53 -14.54 -8.34 -3.76
C GLN A 53 -13.37 -7.36 -3.69
N ARG A 54 -12.94 -6.82 -4.83
CA ARG A 54 -11.90 -5.79 -4.90
C ARG A 54 -12.42 -4.40 -4.56
N ALA A 55 -13.69 -4.09 -4.84
CA ALA A 55 -14.34 -2.82 -4.56
C ALA A 55 -14.07 -2.25 -3.15
N PRO A 56 -14.25 -3.01 -2.03
CA PRO A 56 -13.94 -2.47 -0.70
C PRO A 56 -12.45 -2.16 -0.50
N TYR A 57 -11.55 -2.87 -1.18
CA TYR A 57 -10.11 -2.59 -1.14
C TYR A 57 -9.73 -1.40 -2.01
N GLU A 58 -10.39 -1.23 -3.15
CA GLU A 58 -10.22 -0.08 -4.03
C GLU A 58 -10.74 1.20 -3.39
N GLU A 59 -11.85 1.15 -2.66
CA GLU A 59 -12.36 2.29 -1.88
C GLU A 59 -11.38 2.68 -0.77
N LYS A 60 -10.86 1.70 -0.02
CA LYS A 60 -9.79 1.94 0.98
C LYS A 60 -8.54 2.55 0.35
N ALA A 61 -8.15 2.07 -0.84
CA ALA A 61 -7.00 2.57 -1.56
C ALA A 61 -7.20 4.00 -2.04
N ALA A 62 -8.37 4.33 -2.60
CA ALA A 62 -8.70 5.68 -3.04
C ALA A 62 -8.72 6.67 -1.86
N ALA A 63 -9.22 6.24 -0.69
CA ALA A 63 -9.17 7.05 0.52
C ALA A 63 -7.73 7.31 1.01
N ASP A 64 -6.85 6.30 0.96
CA ASP A 64 -5.46 6.45 1.37
C ASP A 64 -4.60 7.18 0.33
N GLU A 65 -4.91 7.03 -0.95
CA GLU A 65 -4.32 7.81 -2.05
C GLU A 65 -4.63 9.29 -1.86
N LYS A 66 -5.88 9.65 -1.56
CA LYS A 66 -6.23 11.03 -1.24
C LYS A 66 -5.46 11.59 -0.04
N ARG A 67 -5.33 10.80 1.05
CA ARG A 67 -4.48 11.17 2.20
C ARG A 67 -3.04 11.43 1.75
N TYR A 68 -2.48 10.55 0.93
CA TYR A 68 -1.13 10.70 0.40
C TYR A 68 -0.99 11.92 -0.51
N GLU A 69 -1.97 12.21 -1.37
CA GLU A 69 -1.98 13.40 -2.21
C GLU A 69 -2.03 14.69 -1.39
N ASP A 70 -2.88 14.74 -0.36
CA ASP A 70 -2.97 15.88 0.56
C ASP A 70 -1.66 16.07 1.34
N GLU A 71 -1.07 14.99 1.88
CA GLU A 71 0.23 15.03 2.56
C GLU A 71 1.38 15.39 1.61
N LYS A 72 1.36 14.89 0.38
CA LYS A 72 2.35 15.19 -0.66
C LYS A 72 2.24 16.65 -1.10
N ALA A 73 1.04 17.19 -1.25
CA ALA A 73 0.85 18.60 -1.57
C ALA A 73 1.44 19.49 -0.47
N ASN A 74 1.20 19.15 0.80
CA ASN A 74 1.79 19.85 1.93
C ASN A 74 3.31 19.69 2.01
N TYR A 75 3.85 18.51 1.70
CA TYR A 75 5.30 18.27 1.67
C TYR A 75 5.99 19.02 0.53
N ASN A 76 5.43 19.00 -0.68
CA ASN A 76 6.00 19.70 -1.83
C ASN A 76 5.99 21.22 -1.60
N ALA A 77 4.91 21.77 -1.02
CA ALA A 77 4.85 23.17 -0.62
C ALA A 77 5.88 23.56 0.46
N HIS A 78 6.33 22.59 1.27
CA HIS A 78 7.33 22.80 2.31
C HIS A 78 8.78 22.55 1.81
N GLU A 79 8.96 21.72 0.77
CA GLU A 79 10.24 21.53 0.08
C GLU A 79 10.62 22.74 -0.80
N ASP A 80 9.64 23.36 -1.46
CA ASP A 80 9.87 24.58 -2.26
C ASP A 80 10.33 25.78 -1.38
N ASP A 81 9.93 25.83 -0.10
CA ASP A 81 10.32 26.90 0.85
C ASP A 81 11.72 26.65 1.47
N GLU A 82 12.13 25.38 1.65
CA GLU A 82 13.44 25.01 2.23
C GLU A 82 14.58 24.97 1.19
N GLU A 83 14.27 24.81 -0.11
CA GLU A 83 15.25 24.96 -1.21
C GLU A 83 15.46 26.45 -1.62
N SER A 84 14.60 27.36 -1.14
CA SER A 84 14.63 28.79 -1.45
C SER A 84 15.27 29.68 -0.38
N ALA A 85 15.73 29.12 0.75
CA ALA A 85 16.27 29.87 1.91
C ALA A 85 17.78 29.68 2.11
#